data_AF-A0A080WRU4-F1
#
_entry.id   AF-A0A080WRU4-F1
#
_cell.length_a   1.000
_cell.length_b   1.000
_cell.length_c   1.000
_cell.angle_alpha   90.00
_cell.angle_beta   90.00
_cell.angle_gamma   90.00
#
_symmetry.space_group_name_H-M   'P 1'
#
loop_
_entity.id
_entity.type
_entity.pdbx_description
1 polymer ?
#
loop_
_entity_poly.entity_id
_entity_poly.type
_entity_poly.pdbx_seq_one_letter_code
_entity_poly.pdbx_strand_id
1 'polypeptide(L)'
;MGLLQFRSSVFSDETLKSKVFKGTCLLIELDRQGDSYSDPTLLRSSIKLFHDLKIYTSQFEPSMLETSAAYYRYWAATHVAEDDLASYVEKSYRLIEREMARCDLLSFDRGTKQKLAELLDHNLMANQKQFLLQETDLIGLLRANNATALERLFSMLERKGMGVDVKSAFSKYIVQQGSSIVFDEAREAEMVTRLLAFKQSLDHIWRFSFHNHEQLGHTLRESFETFINQHKKTDSNWGTDNPKPGEMIAKHVDLLLKGGVRALQNRPVEDITGNSSLTDEDAEINKQLDQVLDLFRFVHGKAVFEAFYKNDLARRLLMGRSASDEAEKSMLSRLKSGLYRLDALCIWG
;
A
#
# COMPACT_ATOMS: atom_id res chain seq x y z
N MET A 1 -31.42 27.31 40.09
CA MET A 1 -31.83 28.74 40.06
C MET A 1 -30.69 29.66 39.60
N GLY A 2 -29.50 29.64 40.22
CA GLY A 2 -28.39 30.55 39.86
C GLY A 2 -27.91 30.46 38.40
N LEU A 3 -27.71 29.25 37.84
CA LEU A 3 -27.28 29.10 36.44
C LEU A 3 -28.33 29.57 35.43
N LEU A 4 -29.62 29.41 35.75
CA LEU A 4 -30.71 29.90 34.91
C LEU A 4 -30.78 31.43 34.92
N GLN A 5 -30.59 32.05 36.10
CA GLN A 5 -30.49 33.50 36.24
C GLN A 5 -29.25 34.05 35.54
N PHE A 6 -28.09 33.40 35.65
CA PHE A 6 -26.88 33.79 34.93
C PHE A 6 -27.09 33.71 33.42
N ARG A 7 -27.72 32.62 32.93
CA ARG A 7 -28.10 32.48 31.52
C ARG A 7 -29.03 33.60 31.06
N SER A 8 -30.09 33.89 31.81
CA SER A 8 -31.11 34.89 31.41
C SER A 8 -30.64 36.34 31.55
N SER A 9 -29.80 36.63 32.53
CA SER A 9 -29.48 38.01 32.92
C SER A 9 -28.09 38.47 32.50
N VAL A 10 -27.12 37.57 32.37
CA VAL A 10 -25.73 37.90 31.99
C VAL A 10 -25.42 37.36 30.60
N PHE A 11 -25.70 36.07 30.35
CA PHE A 11 -25.32 35.42 29.09
C PHE A 11 -26.31 35.64 27.94
N SER A 12 -27.46 36.28 28.21
CA SER A 12 -28.44 36.64 27.17
C SER A 12 -28.09 37.93 26.44
N ASP A 13 -27.12 38.70 26.94
CA ASP A 13 -26.58 39.85 26.20
C ASP A 13 -25.84 39.35 24.95
N GLU A 14 -26.35 39.76 23.79
CA GLU A 14 -25.88 39.33 22.48
C GLU A 14 -24.42 39.72 22.23
N THR A 15 -23.98 40.86 22.80
CA THR A 15 -22.61 41.35 22.64
C THR A 15 -21.61 40.53 23.44
N LEU A 16 -21.93 40.22 24.70
CA LEU A 16 -21.10 39.41 25.58
C LEU A 16 -21.00 37.99 25.05
N LYS A 17 -22.15 37.41 24.69
CA LYS A 17 -22.27 36.06 24.14
C LYS A 17 -21.43 35.87 22.88
N SER A 18 -21.51 36.80 21.91
CA SER A 18 -20.70 36.74 20.69
C SER A 18 -19.20 36.83 20.99
N LYS A 19 -18.78 37.70 21.92
CA LYS A 19 -17.39 37.82 22.35
C LYS A 19 -16.87 36.57 23.04
N VAL A 20 -17.68 35.96 23.92
CA VAL A 20 -17.28 34.73 24.64
C VAL A 20 -17.11 33.56 23.67
N PHE A 21 -18.02 33.38 22.71
CA PHE A 21 -17.87 32.33 21.69
C PHE A 21 -16.65 32.54 20.80
N LYS A 22 -16.48 33.76 20.25
CA LYS A 22 -15.30 34.09 19.45
C LYS A 22 -14.00 33.92 20.23
N GLY A 23 -13.98 34.36 21.49
CA GLY A 23 -12.83 34.18 22.37
C GLY A 23 -12.52 32.70 22.63
N THR A 24 -13.54 31.86 22.81
CA THR A 24 -13.33 30.42 22.98
C THR A 24 -12.83 29.76 21.70
N CYS A 25 -13.35 30.14 20.53
CA CYS A 25 -12.82 29.66 19.24
C CYS A 25 -11.37 30.12 19.03
N LEU A 26 -11.03 31.35 19.41
CA LEU A 26 -9.66 31.87 19.33
C LEU A 26 -8.72 31.12 20.28
N LEU A 27 -9.16 30.75 21.49
CA LEU A 27 -8.38 29.89 22.38
C LEU A 27 -8.10 28.53 21.74
N ILE A 28 -9.06 27.95 21.02
CA ILE A 28 -8.85 26.70 20.28
C ILE A 28 -7.81 26.91 19.17
N GLU A 29 -7.86 28.03 18.44
CA GLU A 29 -6.88 28.35 17.40
C GLU A 29 -5.46 28.54 17.94
N LEU A 30 -5.30 29.26 19.05
CA LEU A 30 -4.02 29.42 19.73
C LEU A 30 -3.46 28.08 20.21
N ASP A 31 -4.32 27.21 20.72
CA ASP A 31 -3.96 25.84 21.08
C ASP A 31 -3.51 25.01 19.86
N ARG A 32 -4.09 25.24 18.67
CA ARG A 32 -3.64 24.60 17.42
C ARG A 32 -2.24 25.01 17.01
N GLN A 33 -1.85 26.25 17.31
CA GLN A 33 -0.54 26.81 17.00
C GLN A 33 0.52 26.42 18.04
N GLY A 34 0.12 25.84 19.17
CA GLY A 34 1.03 25.51 20.27
C GLY A 34 1.54 26.74 21.01
N ASP A 35 0.77 27.83 20.98
CA ASP A 35 1.17 29.10 21.57
C ASP A 35 1.13 29.01 23.10
N SER A 36 2.14 29.59 23.76
CA SER A 36 2.30 29.53 25.22
C SER A 36 1.20 30.28 25.99
N TYR A 37 0.37 31.04 25.28
CA TYR A 37 -0.79 31.76 25.82
C TYR A 37 -2.08 30.92 25.85
N SER A 38 -2.07 29.68 25.33
CA SER A 38 -3.19 28.74 25.50
C SER A 38 -3.22 28.26 26.96
N ASP A 39 -4.25 28.64 27.72
CA ASP A 39 -4.55 28.02 29.02
C ASP A 39 -5.57 26.88 28.81
N PRO A 40 -5.14 25.60 28.85
CA PRO A 40 -6.03 24.47 28.62
C PRO A 40 -7.10 24.36 29.71
N THR A 41 -6.83 24.87 30.91
CA THR A 41 -7.77 24.85 32.03
C THR A 41 -8.90 25.85 31.82
N LEU A 42 -8.58 27.03 31.29
CA LEU A 42 -9.58 28.04 30.90
C LEU A 42 -10.46 27.55 29.76
N LEU A 43 -9.86 26.94 28.73
CA LEU A 43 -10.61 26.40 27.59
C LEU A 43 -11.58 25.28 28.04
N ARG A 44 -11.10 24.34 28.85
CA ARG A 44 -11.94 23.26 29.41
C ARG A 44 -13.05 23.80 30.31
N SER A 45 -12.75 24.81 31.14
CA SER A 45 -13.74 25.45 32.00
C SER A 45 -14.80 26.20 31.19
N SER A 46 -14.41 26.83 30.09
CA SER A 46 -15.31 27.53 29.16
C SER A 46 -16.25 26.55 28.46
N ILE A 47 -15.74 25.40 28.01
CA ILE A 47 -16.58 24.35 27.42
C ILE A 47 -17.55 23.79 28.45
N LYS A 48 -17.09 23.51 29.68
CA LYS A 48 -17.95 23.06 30.78
C LYS A 48 -19.06 24.06 31.08
N LEU A 49 -18.75 25.36 31.08
CA LEU A 49 -19.74 26.42 31.25
C LEU A 49 -20.84 26.33 30.17
N PHE A 50 -20.51 26.05 28.91
CA PHE A 50 -21.50 25.92 27.84
C PHE A 50 -22.42 24.69 28.00
N HIS A 51 -21.90 23.59 28.56
CA HIS A 51 -22.70 22.43 28.94
C HIS A 51 -23.63 22.75 30.12
N ASP A 52 -23.09 23.37 31.18
CA ASP A 52 -23.86 23.74 32.38
C ASP A 52 -24.99 24.73 32.06
N LEU A 53 -24.76 25.63 31.09
CA LEU A 53 -25.76 26.58 30.59
C LEU A 53 -26.69 25.99 29.53
N LYS A 54 -26.48 24.74 29.07
CA LYS A 54 -27.26 24.08 28.01
C LYS A 54 -27.34 24.90 26.72
N ILE A 55 -26.22 25.51 26.31
CA ILE A 55 -26.10 26.29 25.06
C ILE A 55 -25.12 25.65 24.07
N TYR A 56 -24.37 24.63 24.52
CA TYR A 56 -23.33 23.94 23.76
C TYR A 56 -23.80 23.49 22.36
N THR A 57 -24.76 22.56 22.28
CA THR A 57 -25.21 21.97 21.01
C THR A 57 -25.93 22.96 20.09
N SER A 58 -26.68 23.90 20.66
CA SER A 58 -27.50 24.83 19.88
C SER A 58 -26.72 25.97 19.24
N GLN A 59 -25.58 26.38 19.82
CA GLN A 59 -24.93 27.65 19.48
C GLN A 59 -23.41 27.55 19.40
N PHE A 60 -22.76 26.95 20.40
CA PHE A 60 -21.30 26.84 20.40
C PHE A 60 -20.82 25.79 19.38
N GLU A 61 -21.41 24.60 19.38
CA GLU A 61 -21.01 23.49 18.51
C GLU A 61 -21.03 23.89 17.02
N PRO A 62 -22.10 24.50 16.46
CA PRO A 62 -22.11 24.93 15.06
C PRO A 62 -21.01 25.94 14.74
N SER A 63 -20.81 26.95 15.61
CA SER A 63 -19.80 27.99 15.40
C SER A 63 -18.38 27.41 15.46
N MET A 64 -18.12 26.51 16.39
CA MET A 64 -16.83 25.83 16.53
C MET A 64 -16.53 24.93 15.32
N LEU A 65 -17.54 24.19 14.82
CA LEU A 65 -17.40 23.35 13.63
C LEU A 65 -17.09 24.19 12.39
N GLU A 66 -17.73 25.34 12.23
CA GLU A 66 -17.47 26.26 11.12
C GLU A 66 -16.05 26.82 11.15
N THR A 67 -15.60 27.33 12.31
CA THR A 67 -14.22 27.82 12.49
C THR A 67 -13.20 26.70 12.24
N SER A 68 -13.47 25.48 12.73
CA SER A 68 -12.59 24.33 12.53
C SER A 68 -12.53 23.89 11.07
N ALA A 69 -13.66 23.90 10.35
CA ALA A 69 -13.70 23.60 8.93
C ALA A 69 -12.91 24.62 8.11
N ALA A 70 -13.00 25.92 8.43
CA ALA A 70 -12.20 26.95 7.78
C ALA A 70 -10.70 26.73 7.99
N TYR A 71 -10.29 26.39 9.23
CA TYR A 71 -8.91 26.04 9.54
C TYR A 71 -8.42 24.83 8.75
N TYR A 72 -9.18 23.72 8.70
CA TYR A 72 -8.77 22.52 7.95
C TYR A 72 -8.66 22.79 6.45
N ARG A 73 -9.55 23.62 5.88
CA ARG A 73 -9.48 24.03 4.47
C ARG A 73 -8.22 24.83 4.17
N TYR A 74 -7.93 25.83 5.00
CA TYR A 74 -6.73 26.64 4.87
C TYR A 74 -5.48 25.78 5.00
N TRP A 75 -5.40 24.95 6.04
CA TRP A 75 -4.29 24.04 6.27
C TRP A 75 -4.07 23.10 5.07
N ALA A 76 -5.13 22.46 4.57
CA ALA A 76 -5.03 21.57 3.43
C ALA A 76 -4.51 22.30 2.17
N ALA A 77 -5.04 23.50 1.88
CA ALA A 77 -4.63 24.27 0.70
C ALA A 77 -3.16 24.70 0.75
N THR A 78 -2.67 25.14 1.91
CA THR A 78 -1.26 25.52 2.09
C THR A 78 -0.35 24.32 1.89
N HIS A 79 -0.66 23.20 2.54
CA HIS A 79 0.20 22.01 2.48
C HIS A 79 0.17 21.30 1.13
N VAL A 80 -0.95 21.36 0.38
CA VAL A 80 -0.99 20.86 -1.01
C VAL A 80 -0.09 21.69 -1.95
N ALA A 81 0.08 22.99 -1.68
CA ALA A 81 0.93 23.85 -2.51
C ALA A 81 2.43 23.71 -2.19
N GLU A 82 2.78 23.40 -0.93
CA GLU A 82 4.16 23.42 -0.44
C GLU A 82 4.80 22.02 -0.34
N ASP A 83 4.02 20.98 -0.03
CA ASP A 83 4.54 19.65 0.31
C ASP A 83 4.41 18.62 -0.82
N ASP A 84 5.26 17.60 -0.76
CA ASP A 84 5.11 16.37 -1.55
C ASP A 84 4.04 15.45 -0.94
N LEU A 85 3.53 14.50 -1.74
CA LEU A 85 2.47 13.58 -1.31
C LEU A 85 2.81 12.82 -0.01
N ALA A 86 4.06 12.36 0.16
CA ALA A 86 4.47 11.63 1.36
C ALA A 86 4.42 12.52 2.61
N SER A 87 4.95 13.75 2.53
CA SER A 87 4.91 14.69 3.65
C SER A 87 3.49 15.16 3.94
N TYR A 88 2.67 15.38 2.91
CA TYR A 88 1.27 15.74 3.08
C TYR A 88 0.49 14.68 3.85
N VAL A 89 0.65 13.40 3.48
CA VAL A 89 -0.02 12.27 4.14
C VAL A 89 0.44 12.14 5.60
N GLU A 90 1.75 12.23 5.86
CA GLU A 90 2.30 12.15 7.22
C GLU A 90 1.80 13.31 8.09
N LYS A 91 1.84 14.55 7.58
CA LYS A 91 1.36 15.73 8.29
C LYS A 91 -0.15 15.66 8.53
N SER A 92 -0.92 15.16 7.56
CA SER A 92 -2.38 14.99 7.68
C SER A 92 -2.73 13.94 8.74
N TYR A 93 -2.02 12.81 8.74
CA TYR A 93 -2.18 11.77 9.76
C TYR A 93 -1.89 12.33 11.17
N ARG A 94 -0.77 13.04 11.35
CA ARG A 94 -0.42 13.71 12.62
C ARG A 94 -1.45 14.76 13.02
N LEU A 95 -2.00 15.51 12.07
CA LEU A 95 -3.02 16.51 12.35
C LEU A 95 -4.29 15.84 12.88
N ILE A 96 -4.74 14.74 12.27
CA ILE A 96 -5.90 13.97 12.72
C ILE A 96 -5.67 13.45 14.15
N GLU A 97 -4.54 12.80 14.42
CA GLU A 97 -4.21 12.31 15.77
C GLU A 97 -4.20 13.43 16.81
N ARG A 98 -3.54 14.55 16.49
CA ARG A 98 -3.47 15.72 17.37
C ARG A 98 -4.84 16.32 17.65
N GLU A 99 -5.69 16.44 16.63
CA GLU A 99 -7.03 17.01 16.78
C GLU A 99 -7.94 16.09 17.60
N MET A 100 -7.85 14.77 17.39
CA MET A 100 -8.61 13.79 18.16
C MET A 100 -8.16 13.74 19.61
N ALA A 101 -6.84 13.76 19.87
CA ALA A 101 -6.29 13.87 21.22
C ALA A 101 -6.74 15.16 21.92
N ARG A 102 -6.80 16.29 21.19
CA ARG A 102 -7.36 17.54 21.73
C ARG A 102 -8.82 17.38 22.10
N CYS A 103 -9.62 16.75 21.24
CA CYS A 103 -11.03 16.52 21.53
C CYS A 103 -11.24 15.67 22.80
N ASP A 104 -10.33 14.72 23.05
CA ASP A 104 -10.32 13.92 24.28
C ASP A 104 -9.95 14.77 25.49
N LEU A 105 -8.88 15.56 25.41
CA LEU A 105 -8.41 16.44 26.48
C LEU A 105 -9.46 17.49 26.88
N LEU A 106 -10.13 18.08 25.89
CA LEU A 106 -11.21 19.06 26.09
C LEU A 106 -12.54 18.42 26.50
N SER A 107 -12.61 17.08 26.56
CA SER A 107 -13.79 16.33 26.99
C SER A 107 -15.03 16.65 26.14
N PHE A 108 -14.87 16.81 24.81
CA PHE A 108 -16.01 17.06 23.92
C PHE A 108 -17.00 15.89 23.87
N ASP A 109 -18.26 16.21 23.58
CA ASP A 109 -19.31 15.23 23.37
C ASP A 109 -18.95 14.27 22.22
N ARG A 110 -19.38 13.01 22.34
CA ARG A 110 -19.16 11.98 21.31
C ARG A 110 -19.68 12.40 19.93
N GLY A 111 -20.82 13.09 19.89
CA GLY A 111 -21.39 13.61 18.64
C GLY A 111 -20.50 14.67 17.98
N THR A 112 -19.97 15.60 18.77
CA THR A 112 -19.04 16.64 18.28
C THR A 112 -17.75 16.03 17.76
N LYS A 113 -17.19 15.03 18.47
CA LYS A 113 -15.98 14.31 18.03
C LYS A 113 -16.18 13.66 16.67
N GLN A 114 -17.31 12.99 16.48
CA GLN A 114 -17.63 12.35 15.20
C GLN A 114 -17.75 13.39 14.07
N LYS A 115 -18.45 14.51 14.30
CA LYS A 115 -18.56 15.59 13.30
C LYS A 115 -17.21 16.21 12.96
N LEU A 116 -16.33 16.43 13.94
CA LEU A 116 -14.98 16.94 13.72
C LEU A 116 -14.12 15.96 12.92
N ALA A 117 -14.18 14.66 13.24
CA ALA A 117 -13.50 13.63 12.46
C ALA A 117 -14.01 13.60 11.01
N GLU A 118 -15.32 13.68 10.79
CA GLU A 118 -15.92 13.74 9.46
C GLU A 118 -15.50 14.98 8.67
N LEU A 119 -15.37 16.14 9.34
CA LEU A 119 -14.86 17.38 8.75
C LEU A 119 -13.39 17.28 8.37
N LEU A 120 -12.55 16.70 9.23
CA LEU A 120 -11.14 16.43 8.91
C LEU A 120 -11.04 15.55 7.67
N ASP A 121 -11.71 14.40 7.68
CA ASP A 121 -11.66 13.45 6.57
C ASP A 121 -12.20 14.09 5.27
N HIS A 122 -13.25 14.92 5.36
CA HIS A 122 -13.79 15.61 4.18
C HIS A 122 -12.82 16.66 3.61
N ASN A 123 -12.22 17.50 4.46
CA ASN A 123 -11.36 18.59 3.98
C ASN A 123 -9.96 18.12 3.59
N LEU A 124 -9.39 17.14 4.31
CA LEU A 124 -8.06 16.59 4.03
C LEU A 124 -8.08 15.58 2.88
N MET A 125 -9.15 14.79 2.75
CA MET A 125 -9.22 13.72 1.73
C MET A 125 -10.14 14.07 0.57
N ALA A 126 -11.43 14.31 0.84
CA ALA A 126 -12.42 14.44 -0.24
C ALA A 126 -12.20 15.69 -1.10
N ASN A 127 -11.86 16.82 -0.49
CA ASN A 127 -11.59 18.06 -1.21
C ASN A 127 -10.25 18.02 -1.98
N GLN A 128 -9.26 17.28 -1.47
CA GLN A 128 -7.93 17.16 -2.09
C GLN A 128 -7.78 15.87 -2.90
N LYS A 129 -8.89 15.24 -3.30
CA LYS A 129 -8.90 13.97 -4.04
C LYS A 129 -8.02 14.01 -5.29
N GLN A 130 -8.04 15.11 -6.04
CA GLN A 130 -7.27 15.24 -7.28
C GLN A 130 -5.76 15.20 -7.03
N PHE A 131 -5.30 15.85 -5.95
CA PHE A 131 -3.89 15.84 -5.56
C PHE A 131 -3.47 14.47 -5.01
N LEU A 132 -4.29 13.87 -4.14
CA LEU A 132 -3.99 12.57 -3.53
C LEU A 132 -3.98 11.42 -4.53
N LEU A 133 -4.77 11.52 -5.60
CA LEU A 133 -4.85 10.51 -6.67
C LEU A 133 -3.99 10.86 -7.89
N GLN A 134 -3.11 11.86 -7.76
CA GLN A 134 -2.20 12.21 -8.83
C GLN A 134 -1.30 11.02 -9.15
N GLU A 135 -1.45 10.47 -10.37
CA GLU A 135 -0.82 9.19 -10.73
C GLU A 135 0.71 9.25 -10.66
N THR A 136 1.31 10.39 -11.01
CA THR A 136 2.78 10.57 -10.99
C THR A 136 3.36 10.41 -9.59
N ASP A 137 2.68 10.95 -8.60
CA ASP A 137 3.19 11.05 -7.23
C ASP A 137 2.96 9.72 -6.51
N LEU A 138 1.80 9.08 -6.75
CA LEU A 138 1.55 7.71 -6.34
C LEU A 138 2.59 6.73 -6.91
N ILE A 139 2.91 6.84 -8.20
CA ILE A 139 3.94 6.02 -8.84
C ILE A 139 5.31 6.31 -8.23
N GLY A 140 5.65 7.58 -7.97
CA GLY A 140 6.90 7.96 -7.31
C GLY A 140 7.04 7.34 -5.92
N LEU A 141 5.95 7.35 -5.15
CA LEU A 141 5.91 6.82 -3.79
C LEU A 141 5.97 5.28 -3.77
N LEU A 142 5.34 4.62 -4.74
CA LEU A 142 5.47 3.17 -4.99
C LEU A 142 6.90 2.79 -5.39
N ARG A 143 7.57 3.59 -6.24
CA ARG A 143 8.98 3.37 -6.62
C ARG A 143 9.94 3.52 -5.45
N ALA A 144 9.68 4.48 -4.56
CA ALA A 144 10.45 4.69 -3.34
C ALA A 144 10.25 3.57 -2.29
N ASN A 145 9.32 2.64 -2.53
CA ASN A 145 8.95 1.56 -1.61
C ASN A 145 8.61 2.06 -0.20
N ASN A 146 7.99 3.26 -0.11
CA ASN A 146 7.62 3.86 1.17
C ASN A 146 6.29 3.26 1.67
N ALA A 147 6.38 2.05 2.22
CA ALA A 147 5.22 1.27 2.67
C ALA A 147 4.40 1.97 3.77
N THR A 148 5.03 2.77 4.63
CA THR A 148 4.35 3.49 5.72
C THR A 148 3.52 4.66 5.19
N ALA A 149 4.05 5.44 4.25
CA ALA A 149 3.29 6.52 3.62
C ALA A 149 2.12 5.96 2.77
N LEU A 150 2.32 4.83 2.07
CA LEU A 150 1.24 4.14 1.34
C LEU A 150 0.15 3.65 2.29
N GLU A 151 0.52 3.06 3.41
CA GLU A 151 -0.41 2.55 4.42
C GLU A 151 -1.28 3.70 4.95
N ARG A 152 -0.65 4.80 5.38
CA ARG A 152 -1.38 5.98 5.87
C ARG A 152 -2.31 6.56 4.82
N LEU A 153 -1.82 6.70 3.59
CA LEU A 153 -2.64 7.20 2.48
C LEU A 153 -3.86 6.31 2.24
N PHE A 154 -3.66 5.00 2.16
CA PHE A 154 -4.73 4.05 1.92
C PHE A 154 -5.73 4.02 3.07
N SER A 155 -5.26 3.94 4.32
CA SER A 155 -6.09 4.01 5.53
C SER A 155 -6.94 5.27 5.56
N MET A 156 -6.37 6.43 5.18
CA MET A 156 -7.13 7.67 5.11
C MET A 156 -8.16 7.67 3.96
N LEU A 157 -7.85 7.09 2.80
CA LEU A 157 -8.77 7.01 1.65
C LEU A 157 -9.92 6.03 1.93
N GLU A 158 -9.65 4.92 2.61
CA GLU A 158 -10.62 3.88 2.96
C GLU A 158 -11.70 4.42 3.91
N ARG A 159 -11.35 5.36 4.82
CA ARG A 159 -12.33 6.05 5.68
C ARG A 159 -13.46 6.75 4.92
N LYS A 160 -13.24 7.12 3.65
CA LYS A 160 -14.24 7.71 2.75
C LYS A 160 -14.68 6.76 1.62
N GLY A 161 -14.24 5.50 1.65
CA GLY A 161 -14.54 4.51 0.61
C GLY A 161 -13.83 4.79 -0.73
N MET A 162 -12.76 5.60 -0.74
CA MET A 162 -12.02 5.97 -1.96
C MET A 162 -10.75 5.13 -2.18
N GLY A 163 -10.52 4.09 -1.37
CA GLY A 163 -9.32 3.24 -1.49
C GLY A 163 -9.17 2.57 -2.86
N VAL A 164 -10.29 2.33 -3.55
CA VAL A 164 -10.32 1.70 -4.89
C VAL A 164 -9.72 2.60 -5.96
N ASP A 165 -9.74 3.92 -5.79
CA ASP A 165 -9.27 4.86 -6.82
C ASP A 165 -7.75 4.79 -7.05
N VAL A 166 -7.00 4.24 -6.08
CA VAL A 166 -5.54 3.97 -6.20
C VAL A 166 -5.26 2.84 -7.20
N LYS A 167 -6.26 2.02 -7.55
CA LYS A 167 -6.14 0.88 -8.47
C LYS A 167 -5.51 1.25 -9.81
N SER A 168 -5.92 2.37 -10.41
CA SER A 168 -5.41 2.79 -11.73
C SER A 168 -3.91 3.04 -11.70
N ALA A 169 -3.45 3.84 -10.73
CA ALA A 169 -2.04 4.17 -10.56
C ALA A 169 -1.21 2.92 -10.21
N PHE A 170 -1.74 2.06 -9.34
CA PHE A 170 -1.08 0.80 -8.94
C PHE A 170 -0.91 -0.15 -10.13
N SER A 171 -1.96 -0.33 -10.95
CA SER A 171 -1.89 -1.16 -12.15
C SER A 171 -0.86 -0.63 -13.15
N LYS A 172 -0.88 0.67 -13.43
CA LYS A 172 0.08 1.33 -14.33
C LYS A 172 1.52 1.19 -13.83
N TYR A 173 1.74 1.35 -12.53
CA TYR A 173 3.05 1.14 -11.91
C TYR A 173 3.57 -0.28 -12.14
N ILE A 174 2.75 -1.29 -11.83
CA ILE A 174 3.11 -2.70 -11.98
C ILE A 174 3.46 -3.01 -13.42
N VAL A 175 2.63 -2.57 -14.37
CA VAL A 175 2.87 -2.80 -15.79
C VAL A 175 4.14 -2.08 -16.25
N GLN A 176 4.34 -0.80 -15.91
CA GLN A 176 5.51 -0.04 -16.34
C GLN A 176 6.82 -0.62 -15.81
N GLN A 177 6.89 -0.95 -14.51
CA GLN A 177 8.08 -1.55 -13.91
C GLN A 177 8.28 -2.99 -14.37
N GLY A 178 7.21 -3.79 -14.44
CA GLY A 178 7.25 -5.17 -14.91
C GLY A 178 7.75 -5.27 -16.35
N SER A 179 7.21 -4.45 -17.26
CA SER A 179 7.67 -4.39 -18.66
C SER A 179 9.13 -3.93 -18.76
N SER A 180 9.56 -2.98 -17.92
CA SER A 180 10.98 -2.57 -17.86
C SER A 180 11.89 -3.75 -17.46
N ILE A 181 11.46 -4.63 -16.56
CA ILE A 181 12.23 -5.81 -16.15
C ILE A 181 12.29 -6.86 -17.26
N VAL A 182 11.15 -7.12 -17.94
CA VAL A 182 11.03 -8.17 -18.98
C VAL A 182 11.72 -7.79 -20.29
N PHE A 183 11.69 -6.51 -20.68
CA PHE A 183 12.29 -6.03 -21.94
C PHE A 183 13.77 -5.63 -21.80
N ASP A 184 14.38 -5.82 -20.64
CA ASP A 184 15.79 -5.55 -20.41
C ASP A 184 16.67 -6.70 -20.96
N GLU A 185 17.12 -6.54 -22.21
CA GLU A 185 17.95 -7.51 -22.93
C GLU A 185 19.36 -7.67 -22.32
N ALA A 186 19.87 -6.65 -21.61
CA ALA A 186 21.20 -6.70 -21.01
C ALA A 186 21.24 -7.58 -19.74
N ARG A 187 20.13 -7.65 -19.01
CA ARG A 187 20.00 -8.42 -17.75
C ARG A 187 18.96 -9.52 -17.86
N GLU A 188 19.00 -10.25 -18.98
CA GLU A 188 18.08 -11.33 -19.27
C GLU A 188 18.20 -12.48 -18.25
N ALA A 189 19.43 -12.89 -17.90
CA ALA A 189 19.67 -13.98 -16.93
C ALA A 189 19.11 -13.70 -15.52
N GLU A 190 19.07 -12.43 -15.12
CA GLU A 190 18.55 -11.98 -13.81
C GLU A 190 17.06 -11.62 -13.85
N MET A 191 16.40 -11.76 -14.99
CA MET A 191 15.01 -11.34 -15.17
C MET A 191 14.09 -12.04 -14.16
N VAL A 192 14.18 -13.36 -14.02
CA VAL A 192 13.32 -14.13 -13.09
C VAL A 192 13.57 -13.72 -11.65
N THR A 193 14.83 -13.58 -11.23
CA THR A 193 15.20 -13.14 -9.87
C THR A 193 14.65 -11.74 -9.56
N ARG A 194 14.75 -10.80 -10.51
CA ARG A 194 14.19 -9.45 -10.38
C ARG A 194 12.67 -9.45 -10.32
N LEU A 195 12.01 -10.30 -11.12
CA LEU A 195 10.55 -10.45 -11.09
C LEU A 195 10.07 -11.04 -9.76
N LEU A 196 10.78 -12.01 -9.20
CA LEU A 196 10.47 -12.56 -7.87
C LEU A 196 10.64 -11.51 -6.78
N ALA A 197 11.74 -10.76 -6.77
CA ALA A 197 11.95 -9.68 -5.81
C ALA A 197 10.88 -8.58 -5.93
N PHE A 198 10.48 -8.24 -7.16
CA PHE A 198 9.41 -7.29 -7.43
C PHE A 198 8.03 -7.82 -6.97
N LYS A 199 7.74 -9.11 -7.17
CA LYS A 199 6.52 -9.74 -6.67
C LYS A 199 6.47 -9.73 -5.14
N GLN A 200 7.59 -10.03 -4.48
CA GLN A 200 7.68 -10.01 -3.02
C GLN A 200 7.46 -8.59 -2.45
N SER A 201 8.03 -7.55 -3.06
CA SER A 201 7.80 -6.18 -2.61
C SER A 201 6.34 -5.75 -2.81
N LEU A 202 5.72 -6.12 -3.93
CA LEU A 202 4.31 -5.84 -4.18
C LEU A 202 3.37 -6.61 -3.24
N ASP A 203 3.69 -7.87 -2.90
CA ASP A 203 2.94 -8.63 -1.91
C ASP A 203 3.05 -8.03 -0.52
N HIS A 204 4.22 -7.48 -0.18
CA HIS A 204 4.41 -6.75 1.08
C HIS A 204 3.55 -5.48 1.11
N ILE A 205 3.57 -4.67 0.04
CA ILE A 205 2.73 -3.46 -0.07
C ILE A 205 1.25 -3.83 -0.01
N TRP A 206 0.82 -4.89 -0.69
CA TRP A 206 -0.57 -5.33 -0.68
C TRP A 206 -1.03 -5.80 0.71
N ARG A 207 -0.19 -6.55 1.43
CA ARG A 207 -0.50 -7.05 2.78
C ARG A 207 -0.45 -5.96 3.83
N PHE A 208 0.58 -5.13 3.80
CA PHE A 208 0.84 -4.11 4.82
C PHE A 208 0.11 -2.82 4.51
N SER A 209 0.36 -2.21 3.35
CA SER A 209 -0.18 -0.89 3.02
C SER A 209 -1.63 -0.92 2.58
N PHE A 210 -2.08 -2.00 1.94
CA PHE A 210 -3.46 -2.11 1.44
C PHE A 210 -4.33 -3.07 2.25
N HIS A 211 -3.89 -3.51 3.43
CA HIS A 211 -4.68 -4.35 4.35
C HIS A 211 -5.33 -5.60 3.71
N ASN A 212 -4.66 -6.21 2.72
CA ASN A 212 -5.20 -7.33 1.92
C ASN A 212 -6.50 -7.01 1.16
N HIS A 213 -6.70 -5.76 0.73
CA HIS A 213 -7.89 -5.35 0.00
C HIS A 213 -8.06 -6.20 -1.27
N GLU A 214 -9.20 -6.88 -1.38
CA GLU A 214 -9.46 -7.93 -2.37
C GLU A 214 -9.32 -7.41 -3.81
N GLN A 215 -9.93 -6.25 -4.11
CA GLN A 215 -9.88 -5.66 -5.45
C GLN A 215 -8.47 -5.25 -5.89
N LEU A 216 -7.62 -4.81 -4.95
CA LEU A 216 -6.22 -4.47 -5.25
C LEU A 216 -5.39 -5.74 -5.45
N GLY A 217 -5.73 -6.83 -4.75
CA GLY A 217 -5.18 -8.16 -5.01
C GLY A 217 -5.55 -8.72 -6.39
N HIS A 218 -6.79 -8.53 -6.84
CA HIS A 218 -7.19 -8.88 -8.22
C HIS A 218 -6.44 -8.05 -9.25
N THR A 219 -6.32 -6.74 -9.01
CA THR A 219 -5.57 -5.84 -9.89
C THR A 219 -4.10 -6.25 -9.97
N LEU A 220 -3.47 -6.58 -8.83
CA LEU A 220 -2.10 -7.09 -8.80
C LEU A 220 -1.95 -8.28 -9.75
N ARG A 221 -2.82 -9.29 -9.63
CA ARG A 221 -2.77 -10.49 -10.48
C ARG A 221 -2.98 -10.16 -11.96
N GLU A 222 -4.00 -9.36 -12.28
CA GLU A 222 -4.34 -8.94 -13.65
C GLU A 222 -3.20 -8.13 -14.30
N SER A 223 -2.63 -7.17 -13.56
CA SER A 223 -1.48 -6.38 -14.03
C SER A 223 -0.24 -7.25 -14.26
N PHE A 224 0.02 -8.22 -13.38
CA PHE A 224 1.11 -9.19 -13.54
C PHE A 224 0.96 -10.03 -14.80
N GLU A 225 -0.22 -10.59 -15.02
CA GLU A 225 -0.54 -11.34 -16.24
C GLU A 225 -0.43 -10.46 -17.48
N THR A 226 -0.87 -9.21 -17.39
CA THR A 226 -0.83 -8.26 -18.51
C THR A 226 0.60 -7.99 -18.96
N PHE A 227 1.53 -7.64 -18.07
CA PHE A 227 2.89 -7.28 -18.49
C PHE A 227 3.76 -8.50 -18.83
N ILE A 228 3.55 -9.65 -18.17
CA ILE A 228 4.29 -10.87 -18.48
C ILE A 228 3.96 -11.34 -19.91
N ASN A 229 2.71 -11.15 -20.33
CA ASN A 229 2.27 -11.57 -21.66
C ASN A 229 2.34 -10.44 -22.70
N GLN A 230 2.89 -9.28 -22.34
CA GLN A 230 3.21 -8.26 -23.33
C GLN A 230 4.38 -8.73 -24.20
N HIS A 231 4.09 -8.90 -25.50
CA HIS A 231 5.12 -9.07 -26.51
C HIS A 231 5.56 -7.69 -27.01
N LYS A 232 6.86 -7.50 -27.23
CA LYS A 232 7.33 -6.41 -28.08
C LYS A 232 6.80 -6.72 -29.48
N LYS A 233 5.87 -5.93 -30.01
CA LYS A 233 5.51 -5.97 -31.43
C LYS A 233 6.73 -5.54 -32.23
N THR A 234 7.60 -6.49 -32.51
CA THR A 234 8.72 -6.30 -33.42
C THR A 234 8.25 -6.82 -34.78
N ASP A 235 8.30 -5.97 -35.80
CA ASP A 235 7.80 -6.21 -37.17
C ASP A 235 8.42 -7.43 -37.91
N SER A 236 9.30 -8.19 -37.27
CA SER A 236 10.12 -9.23 -37.90
C SER A 236 9.70 -10.68 -37.64
N ASN A 237 8.68 -10.98 -36.82
CA ASN A 237 8.33 -12.37 -36.50
C ASN A 237 6.85 -12.67 -36.78
N TRP A 238 6.54 -12.90 -38.05
CA TRP A 238 5.32 -13.59 -38.46
C TRP A 238 5.44 -15.07 -38.10
N GLY A 239 4.86 -15.50 -36.98
CA GLY A 239 4.49 -16.91 -36.77
C GLY A 239 5.27 -17.75 -35.75
N THR A 240 6.08 -17.16 -34.86
CA THR A 240 6.56 -17.88 -33.66
C THR A 240 6.30 -17.05 -32.42
N ASP A 241 5.19 -17.35 -31.74
CA ASP A 241 4.92 -16.94 -30.37
C ASP A 241 6.00 -17.54 -29.47
N ASN A 242 7.14 -16.85 -29.32
CA ASN A 242 8.16 -17.24 -28.35
C ASN A 242 7.98 -16.34 -27.12
N PRO A 243 7.14 -16.71 -26.13
CA PRO A 243 7.05 -15.98 -24.87
C PRO A 243 8.39 -16.14 -24.17
N LYS A 244 9.28 -15.16 -24.41
CA LYS A 244 10.59 -15.01 -23.75
C LYS A 244 10.52 -15.24 -22.23
N PRO A 245 9.46 -14.83 -21.50
CA PRO A 245 9.29 -15.17 -20.08
C PRO A 245 9.25 -16.68 -19.77
N GLY A 246 8.57 -17.49 -20.60
CA GLY A 246 8.47 -18.93 -20.40
C GLY A 246 9.79 -19.67 -20.58
N GLU A 247 10.59 -19.26 -21.58
CA GLU A 247 11.95 -19.78 -21.80
C GLU A 247 12.88 -19.43 -20.62
N MET A 248 12.81 -18.19 -20.15
CA MET A 248 13.68 -17.73 -19.06
C MET A 248 13.32 -18.36 -17.71
N ILE A 249 12.04 -18.60 -17.45
CA ILE A 249 11.61 -19.38 -16.28
C ILE A 249 12.14 -20.82 -16.37
N ALA A 250 12.07 -21.47 -17.54
CA ALA A 250 12.62 -22.81 -17.72
C ALA A 250 14.14 -22.86 -17.45
N LYS A 251 14.90 -21.90 -17.99
CA LYS A 251 16.35 -21.77 -17.73
C LYS A 251 16.66 -21.51 -16.26
N HIS A 252 15.86 -20.68 -15.58
CA HIS A 252 16.05 -20.40 -14.15
C HIS A 252 15.78 -21.64 -13.28
N VAL A 253 14.73 -22.41 -13.59
CA VAL A 253 14.46 -23.71 -12.94
C VAL A 253 15.59 -24.70 -13.19
N ASP A 254 16.13 -24.75 -14.41
CA ASP A 254 17.28 -25.60 -14.74
C ASP A 254 18.54 -25.19 -13.94
N LEU A 255 18.81 -23.90 -13.80
CA LEU A 255 19.91 -23.39 -12.96
C LEU A 255 19.73 -23.76 -11.48
N LEU A 256 18.51 -23.61 -10.95
CA LEU A 256 18.14 -24.02 -9.59
C LEU A 256 18.38 -25.52 -9.35
N LEU A 257 17.97 -26.36 -10.31
CA LEU A 257 18.10 -27.83 -10.20
C LEU A 257 19.52 -28.33 -10.51
N LYS A 258 20.38 -27.55 -11.20
CA LYS A 258 21.79 -27.88 -11.44
C LYS A 258 22.71 -27.46 -10.30
N GLY A 259 22.49 -26.28 -9.75
CA GLY A 259 23.43 -25.64 -8.82
C GLY A 259 22.94 -25.49 -7.38
N GLY A 260 21.70 -25.88 -7.09
CA GLY A 260 21.08 -25.73 -5.77
C GLY A 260 20.97 -24.26 -5.33
N VAL A 261 20.73 -24.03 -4.04
CA VAL A 261 20.63 -22.66 -3.45
C VAL A 261 21.90 -21.83 -3.70
N ARG A 262 23.04 -22.50 -3.88
CA ARG A 262 24.38 -21.92 -4.09
C ARG A 262 24.56 -21.26 -5.47
N ALA A 263 23.70 -21.55 -6.45
CA ALA A 263 23.76 -20.93 -7.78
C ALA A 263 22.98 -19.62 -7.90
N LEU A 264 22.08 -19.30 -6.96
CA LEU A 264 21.30 -18.05 -6.97
C LEU A 264 21.91 -16.95 -6.08
N GLN A 265 22.59 -17.35 -5.01
CA GLN A 265 23.34 -16.45 -4.17
C GLN A 265 24.80 -16.58 -4.57
N ASN A 266 25.38 -15.57 -5.22
CA ASN A 266 26.83 -15.40 -5.35
C ASN A 266 27.48 -15.22 -3.95
N ARG A 267 27.29 -16.18 -3.03
CA ARG A 267 27.99 -16.20 -1.75
C ARG A 267 29.41 -16.67 -2.01
N PRO A 268 30.44 -15.87 -1.66
CA PRO A 268 31.81 -16.30 -1.76
C PRO A 268 32.07 -17.50 -0.84
N VAL A 269 33.07 -18.28 -1.24
CA VAL A 269 33.42 -19.64 -0.78
C VAL A 269 33.93 -19.70 0.69
N GLU A 270 33.76 -18.66 1.50
CA GLU A 270 34.55 -18.51 2.74
C GLU A 270 33.91 -19.01 4.03
N ASP A 271 32.64 -19.42 4.08
CA ASP A 271 32.07 -20.02 5.30
C ASP A 271 32.02 -21.56 5.21
N ILE A 272 33.21 -22.15 5.09
CA ILE A 272 33.44 -23.54 5.48
C ILE A 272 33.44 -23.55 7.01
N THR A 273 32.26 -23.69 7.63
CA THR A 273 32.05 -24.36 8.94
C THR A 273 30.60 -24.19 9.39
N GLY A 274 29.79 -25.25 9.22
CA GLY A 274 28.57 -25.42 10.02
C GLY A 274 27.38 -25.98 9.27
N ASN A 275 27.32 -27.32 9.15
CA ASN A 275 26.08 -28.10 9.28
C ASN A 275 24.78 -27.53 8.65
N SER A 276 24.77 -27.21 7.36
CA SER A 276 23.51 -27.18 6.60
C SER A 276 23.17 -28.63 6.27
N SER A 277 22.24 -29.23 7.01
CA SER A 277 21.75 -30.58 6.71
C SER A 277 21.24 -30.60 5.27
N LEU A 278 21.52 -31.67 4.50
CA LEU A 278 21.04 -31.84 3.11
C LEU A 278 19.52 -31.59 2.99
N THR A 279 18.79 -31.88 4.08
CA THR A 279 17.34 -31.66 4.22
C THR A 279 16.91 -30.18 4.21
N ASP A 280 17.76 -29.27 4.68
CA ASP A 280 17.50 -27.83 4.71
C ASP A 280 17.75 -27.19 3.33
N GLU A 281 18.74 -27.70 2.60
CA GLU A 281 19.01 -27.28 1.21
C GLU A 281 17.85 -27.71 0.28
N ASP A 282 17.38 -28.96 0.39
CA ASP A 282 16.22 -29.44 -0.38
C ASP A 282 14.95 -28.63 -0.05
N ALA A 283 14.73 -28.25 1.22
CA ALA A 283 13.58 -27.45 1.63
C ALA A 283 13.62 -26.03 1.04
N GLU A 284 14.77 -25.38 1.05
CA GLU A 284 14.93 -24.05 0.47
C GLU A 284 14.84 -24.09 -1.07
N ILE A 285 15.40 -25.11 -1.74
CA ILE A 285 15.20 -25.34 -3.19
C ILE A 285 13.71 -25.47 -3.49
N ASN A 286 12.98 -26.29 -2.72
CA ASN A 286 11.54 -26.46 -2.89
C ASN A 286 10.77 -25.15 -2.74
N LYS A 287 11.14 -24.30 -1.77
CA LYS A 287 10.53 -22.97 -1.58
C LYS A 287 10.80 -22.03 -2.75
N GLN A 288 12.03 -22.02 -3.29
CA GLN A 288 12.36 -21.23 -4.46
C GLN A 288 11.62 -21.74 -5.71
N LEU A 289 11.50 -23.05 -5.88
CA LEU A 289 10.70 -23.66 -6.95
C LEU A 289 9.23 -23.24 -6.86
N ASP A 290 8.65 -23.18 -5.66
CA ASP A 290 7.27 -22.70 -5.47
C ASP A 290 7.10 -21.24 -5.87
N GLN A 291 8.04 -20.36 -5.51
CA GLN A 291 7.99 -18.96 -5.92
C GLN A 291 8.09 -18.79 -7.45
N VAL A 292 8.96 -19.56 -8.10
CA VAL A 292 9.11 -19.54 -9.56
C VAL A 292 7.87 -20.12 -10.25
N LEU A 293 7.29 -21.18 -9.71
CA LEU A 293 6.06 -21.77 -10.21
C LEU A 293 4.85 -20.84 -10.03
N ASP A 294 4.80 -20.09 -8.94
CA ASP A 294 3.79 -19.05 -8.74
C ASP A 294 3.89 -17.94 -9.79
N LEU A 295 5.10 -17.57 -10.22
CA LEU A 295 5.30 -16.67 -11.35
C LEU A 295 4.86 -17.33 -12.67
N PHE A 296 5.14 -18.62 -12.87
CA PHE A 296 4.73 -19.38 -14.05
C PHE A 296 3.20 -19.41 -14.25
N ARG A 297 2.40 -19.29 -13.19
CA ARG A 297 0.93 -19.22 -13.29
C ARG A 297 0.44 -18.07 -14.16
N PHE A 298 1.20 -16.98 -14.25
CA PHE A 298 0.84 -15.78 -15.01
C PHE A 298 1.28 -15.83 -16.48
N VAL A 299 2.04 -16.85 -16.90
CA VAL A 299 2.61 -16.95 -18.25
C VAL A 299 1.66 -17.66 -19.20
N HIS A 300 1.37 -17.05 -20.34
CA HIS A 300 0.69 -17.68 -21.46
C HIS A 300 1.66 -18.51 -22.31
N GLY A 301 1.15 -19.55 -22.99
CA GLY A 301 1.98 -20.40 -23.85
C GLY A 301 2.85 -21.38 -23.07
N LYS A 302 2.26 -22.06 -22.08
CA LYS A 302 2.94 -23.06 -21.22
C LYS A 302 3.67 -24.17 -22.01
N ALA A 303 3.24 -24.45 -23.25
CA ALA A 303 3.91 -25.39 -24.15
C ALA A 303 5.38 -25.04 -24.43
N VAL A 304 5.73 -23.74 -24.47
CA VAL A 304 7.12 -23.30 -24.69
C VAL A 304 7.99 -23.66 -23.48
N PHE A 305 7.51 -23.36 -22.27
CA PHE A 305 8.17 -23.80 -21.04
C PHE A 305 8.35 -25.32 -21.01
N GLU A 306 7.32 -26.09 -21.37
CA GLU A 306 7.39 -27.56 -21.38
C GLU A 306 8.46 -28.10 -22.35
N ALA A 307 8.56 -27.52 -23.56
CA ALA A 307 9.55 -27.93 -24.55
C ALA A 307 10.99 -27.70 -24.06
N PHE A 308 11.27 -26.51 -23.49
CA PHE A 308 12.58 -26.20 -22.92
C PHE A 308 12.87 -27.04 -21.68
N TYR A 309 11.91 -27.17 -20.76
CA TYR A 309 12.06 -27.94 -19.54
C TYR A 309 12.34 -29.43 -19.83
N LYS A 310 11.64 -30.05 -20.79
CA LYS A 310 11.89 -31.45 -21.20
C LYS A 310 13.29 -31.64 -21.77
N ASN A 311 13.75 -30.72 -22.62
CA ASN A 311 15.08 -30.76 -23.22
C ASN A 311 16.17 -30.67 -22.14
N ASP A 312 16.03 -29.73 -21.21
CA ASP A 312 17.00 -29.54 -20.13
C ASP A 312 16.98 -30.68 -19.12
N LEU A 313 15.79 -31.21 -18.78
CA LEU A 313 15.66 -32.41 -17.95
C LEU A 313 16.36 -33.62 -18.59
N ALA A 314 16.14 -33.86 -19.89
CA ALA A 314 16.81 -34.96 -20.60
C ALA A 314 18.33 -34.81 -20.55
N ARG A 315 18.86 -33.59 -20.75
CA ARG A 315 20.31 -33.34 -20.64
C ARG A 315 20.82 -33.56 -19.22
N ARG A 316 20.11 -33.11 -18.18
CA ARG A 316 20.52 -33.31 -16.78
C ARG A 316 20.57 -34.80 -16.41
N LEU A 317 19.55 -35.56 -16.78
CA LEU A 317 19.48 -37.01 -16.55
C LEU A 317 20.59 -37.77 -17.30
N LEU A 318 20.88 -37.40 -18.55
CA LEU A 318 21.94 -38.03 -19.34
C LEU A 318 23.35 -37.65 -18.88
N MET A 319 23.54 -36.42 -18.38
CA MET A 319 24.84 -35.90 -17.95
C MET A 319 25.13 -36.08 -16.46
N GLY A 320 24.16 -36.54 -15.66
CA GLY A 320 24.31 -36.72 -14.21
C GLY A 320 24.63 -35.43 -13.45
N ARG A 321 24.09 -34.29 -13.89
CA ARG A 321 24.39 -32.94 -13.34
C ARG A 321 23.26 -32.36 -12.47
N SER A 322 22.37 -33.20 -11.97
CA SER A 322 21.28 -32.78 -11.09
C SER A 322 21.79 -32.61 -9.66
N ALA A 323 21.32 -31.56 -8.99
CA ALA A 323 21.71 -31.26 -7.60
C ALA A 323 21.09 -32.24 -6.60
N SER A 324 19.87 -32.71 -6.85
CA SER A 324 19.13 -33.64 -5.96
C SER A 324 18.04 -34.39 -6.75
N ASP A 325 18.03 -35.72 -6.65
CA ASP A 325 17.00 -36.58 -7.26
C ASP A 325 15.62 -36.34 -6.64
N GLU A 326 15.57 -35.99 -5.36
CA GLU A 326 14.33 -35.72 -4.64
C GLU A 326 13.72 -34.37 -5.06
N ALA A 327 14.57 -33.36 -5.30
CA ALA A 327 14.14 -32.07 -5.85
C ALA A 327 13.55 -32.23 -7.26
N GLU A 328 14.12 -33.10 -8.11
CA GLU A 328 13.57 -33.38 -9.45
C GLU A 328 12.20 -34.08 -9.37
N LYS A 329 12.05 -35.09 -8.52
CA LYS A 329 10.75 -35.76 -8.30
C LYS A 329 9.70 -34.79 -7.77
N SER A 330 10.08 -33.94 -6.82
CA SER A 330 9.22 -32.87 -6.28
C SER A 330 8.77 -31.91 -7.39
N MET A 331 9.70 -31.43 -8.21
CA MET A 331 9.37 -30.53 -9.33
C MET A 331 8.39 -31.15 -10.33
N LEU A 332 8.62 -32.42 -10.72
CA LEU A 332 7.71 -33.16 -11.59
C LEU A 332 6.33 -33.36 -10.95
N SER A 333 6.27 -33.63 -9.65
CA SER A 333 5.02 -33.74 -8.89
C SER A 333 4.23 -32.42 -8.90
N ARG A 334 4.92 -31.28 -8.74
CA ARG A 334 4.31 -29.94 -8.77
C ARG A 334 3.77 -29.60 -10.16
N LEU A 335 4.53 -29.87 -11.23
CA LEU A 335 4.08 -29.67 -12.61
C LEU A 335 2.90 -30.58 -12.99
N LYS A 336 2.84 -31.79 -12.42
CA LYS A 336 1.74 -32.74 -12.63
C LYS A 336 0.49 -32.39 -11.81
N SER A 337 0.67 -31.75 -10.66
CA SER A 337 -0.42 -31.31 -9.78
C SER A 337 -1.28 -30.24 -10.47
N GLY A 338 -2.60 -30.35 -10.31
CA GLY A 338 -3.60 -29.56 -11.04
C GLY A 338 -3.44 -28.03 -10.95
N LEU A 339 -2.72 -27.50 -9.95
CA LEU A 339 -2.44 -26.07 -9.82
C LEU A 339 -1.56 -25.50 -10.94
N TYR A 340 -0.70 -26.31 -11.57
CA TYR A 340 0.23 -25.87 -12.61
C TYR A 340 0.02 -26.59 -13.95
N ARG A 341 -1.06 -27.37 -14.08
CA ARG A 341 -1.39 -28.12 -15.31
C ARG A 341 -1.34 -27.20 -16.53
N LEU A 342 -0.68 -27.71 -17.57
CA LEU A 342 -0.55 -27.11 -18.89
C LEU A 342 -1.91 -26.88 -19.59
N ASP A 343 -2.98 -27.54 -19.13
CA ASP A 343 -4.32 -27.53 -19.75
C ASP A 343 -5.43 -26.80 -18.96
N ALA A 344 -5.15 -26.13 -17.84
CA ALA A 344 -6.22 -25.49 -17.06
C ALA A 344 -6.53 -24.06 -17.54
N LEU A 345 -7.28 -23.97 -18.64
CA LEU A 345 -8.33 -22.97 -18.82
C LEU A 345 -9.31 -23.07 -17.63
N CYS A 346 -9.54 -21.93 -16.98
CA CYS A 346 -10.66 -21.51 -16.11
C CYS A 346 -10.07 -20.43 -15.18
N ILE A 347 -10.15 -19.12 -15.43
CA ILE A 347 -11.35 -18.31 -15.69
C ILE A 347 -12.55 -18.90 -14.92
N TRP A 348 -12.73 -18.39 -13.69
CA TRP A 348 -13.90 -18.52 -12.81
C TRP A 348 -14.08 -19.83 -12.03
N GLY A 349 -14.04 -19.65 -10.71
CA GLY A 349 -14.53 -20.52 -9.66
C GLY A 349 -14.61 -19.69 -8.39
#